data_AF-A0A9N8ERW9-F1
#
_entry.id   AF-A0A9N8ERW9-F1
#
_cell.length_a   1.000
_cell.length_b   1.000
_cell.length_c   1.000
_cell.angle_alpha   90.00
_cell.angle_beta   90.00
_cell.angle_gamma   90.00
#
_symmetry.space_group_name_H-M   'P 1'
#
loop_
_entity.id
_entity.type
_entity.pdbx_description
1 polymer ?
#
loop_
_entity_poly.entity_id
_entity_poly.type
_entity_poly.pdbx_seq_one_letter_code
_entity_poly.pdbx_strand_id
1 'polypeptide(L)'
;MAPSVPPSSRPSSIPSFSPSSDPSAVPTATPTEPPTMPPTQQPTYPPINSKSDLEAAITTWSSTGSSIYGPIGNWNVSQVNNFYGLFLGNSAFNDDISGWQTSQVTDMSYMFYGARGFNQDLATWDVSRVTTMLGMFHDARAFNQDLATWDVSSVTSTYSMFAYTQAFKQDLATWDVSRVLDMSFMFHNAPGFNQDLATWDVSRVTNMGQMFYNAQAFDKDLSNWDVSRVTTMIEMFFGAQAFNQDLSNWDVSGVFWFRQMFNGASAYNTNLCAWSDKIQTHDMGSMFSGTGCPEQASPSFIAPNLVSPLCNVCSISCCPDHHTNRTTYDVSNRTSNGSTNGTTNDASNRTADKPTDGTAYDASNPTAYVPSNQ
;
A
#
# COMPACT_ATOMS: atom_id res chain seq x y z
N MET A 1 16.69 70.73 11.47
CA MET A 1 17.90 70.13 10.89
C MET A 1 17.52 69.56 9.53
N ALA A 2 18.08 70.14 8.48
CA ALA A 2 17.92 69.76 7.07
C ALA A 2 18.98 68.69 6.69
N PRO A 3 19.19 68.29 5.41
CA PRO A 3 18.36 68.47 4.22
C PRO A 3 18.26 67.24 3.29
N SER A 4 17.28 67.29 2.39
CA SER A 4 17.21 66.63 1.07
C SER A 4 18.00 67.42 0.02
N VAL A 5 18.69 66.74 -0.92
CA VAL A 5 19.44 67.34 -2.05
C VAL A 5 18.80 66.92 -3.40
N PRO A 6 18.67 67.84 -4.40
CA PRO A 6 18.03 67.61 -5.71
C PRO A 6 19.05 67.31 -6.85
N PRO A 7 18.60 66.91 -8.06
CA PRO A 7 19.46 66.79 -9.24
C PRO A 7 19.49 68.08 -10.09
N SER A 8 20.66 68.40 -10.68
CA SER A 8 20.92 69.62 -11.46
C SER A 8 21.39 69.32 -12.89
N SER A 9 20.66 69.93 -13.85
CA SER A 9 21.08 70.63 -15.09
C SER A 9 21.93 69.98 -16.23
N ARG A 10 21.25 69.72 -17.37
CA ARG A 10 21.40 70.22 -18.80
C ARG A 10 22.60 71.16 -19.18
N PRO A 11 22.90 71.51 -20.47
CA PRO A 11 22.32 71.17 -21.81
C PRO A 11 23.28 71.09 -23.07
N SER A 12 22.67 70.95 -24.27
CA SER A 12 23.09 71.43 -25.62
C SER A 12 24.01 70.51 -26.45
N SER A 13 23.93 70.33 -27.79
CA SER A 13 23.29 71.05 -28.92
C SER A 13 23.30 70.19 -30.21
N ILE A 14 22.37 70.49 -31.14
CA ILE A 14 22.07 69.89 -32.47
C ILE A 14 23.13 70.31 -33.54
N PRO A 15 23.43 69.52 -34.59
CA PRO A 15 22.81 69.76 -35.91
C PRO A 15 22.46 68.51 -36.75
N SER A 16 21.37 68.65 -37.50
CA SER A 16 20.88 67.82 -38.60
C SER A 16 21.75 67.89 -39.86
N PHE A 17 21.99 66.76 -40.53
CA PHE A 17 22.42 66.74 -41.93
C PHE A 17 21.67 65.66 -42.74
N SER A 18 21.19 66.07 -43.92
CA SER A 18 20.54 65.26 -44.95
C SER A 18 21.54 64.36 -45.71
N PRO A 19 21.09 63.34 -46.47
CA PRO A 19 21.96 62.29 -46.98
C PRO A 19 22.69 62.70 -48.26
N SER A 20 23.99 62.39 -48.33
CA SER A 20 24.80 62.49 -49.55
C SER A 20 25.02 61.10 -50.12
N SER A 21 24.74 60.96 -51.42
CA SER A 21 24.98 59.80 -52.27
C SER A 21 26.43 59.73 -52.75
N ASP A 22 27.15 58.63 -52.46
CA ASP A 22 27.95 57.87 -53.44
C ASP A 22 28.48 56.56 -52.81
N PRO A 23 28.69 55.47 -53.58
CA PRO A 23 29.04 54.14 -53.07
C PRO A 23 30.55 53.93 -53.06
N SER A 24 31.08 53.33 -51.99
CA SER A 24 32.40 52.72 -52.00
C SER A 24 32.49 51.59 -50.98
N ALA A 25 33.04 50.48 -51.45
CA ALA A 25 33.09 49.14 -50.87
C ALA A 25 33.42 49.11 -49.37
N VAL A 26 32.58 48.40 -48.59
CA VAL A 26 32.89 47.96 -47.23
C VAL A 26 33.24 46.46 -47.28
N PRO A 27 34.40 46.01 -46.78
CA PRO A 27 34.68 44.60 -46.63
C PRO A 27 33.89 44.02 -45.45
N THR A 28 33.19 42.92 -45.72
CA THR A 28 32.45 42.10 -44.76
C THR A 28 33.41 41.48 -43.74
N ALA A 29 33.36 41.93 -42.49
CA ALA A 29 33.94 41.20 -41.36
C ALA A 29 32.81 40.74 -40.44
N THR A 30 32.45 39.47 -40.57
CA THR A 30 31.55 38.75 -39.66
C THR A 30 32.20 38.71 -38.26
N PRO A 31 31.46 38.95 -37.16
CA PRO A 31 32.02 38.78 -35.81
C PRO A 31 32.39 37.30 -35.61
N THR A 32 33.66 37.02 -35.38
CA THR A 32 34.14 35.67 -35.03
C THR A 32 33.68 35.34 -33.61
N GLU A 33 32.86 34.31 -33.48
CA GLU A 33 32.46 33.72 -32.20
C GLU A 33 33.70 33.30 -31.40
N PRO A 34 33.77 33.54 -30.08
CA PRO A 34 34.90 33.09 -29.27
C PRO A 34 35.05 31.57 -29.36
N PRO A 35 36.28 31.03 -29.31
CA PRO A 35 36.52 29.61 -29.46
C PRO A 35 35.78 28.82 -28.38
N THR A 36 34.85 27.96 -28.80
CA THR A 36 34.23 26.95 -27.94
C THR A 36 35.34 26.09 -27.34
N MET A 37 35.43 26.03 -26.01
CA MET A 37 36.30 25.07 -25.33
C MET A 37 36.00 23.65 -25.85
N PRO A 38 37.03 22.79 -26.04
CA PRO A 38 36.79 21.40 -26.40
C PRO A 38 35.82 20.78 -25.37
N PRO A 39 34.87 19.91 -25.79
CA PRO A 39 34.05 19.17 -24.84
C PRO A 39 35.00 18.47 -23.87
N THR A 40 34.95 18.82 -22.60
CA THR A 40 35.61 18.03 -21.56
C THR A 40 35.07 16.61 -21.68
N GLN A 41 35.92 15.65 -22.08
CA GLN A 41 35.51 14.25 -22.15
C GLN A 41 35.00 13.85 -20.76
N GLN A 42 33.70 13.60 -20.67
CA GLN A 42 33.07 13.13 -19.44
C GLN A 42 33.73 11.79 -19.05
N PRO A 43 34.05 11.56 -17.76
CA PRO A 43 34.62 10.30 -17.33
C PRO A 43 33.75 9.13 -17.82
N THR A 44 34.33 8.20 -18.57
CA THR A 44 33.62 7.00 -19.02
C THR A 44 33.66 5.97 -17.89
N TYR A 45 32.56 5.84 -17.13
CA TYR A 45 32.41 4.80 -16.13
C TYR A 45 32.03 3.47 -16.78
N PRO A 46 32.55 2.32 -16.29
CA PRO A 46 32.14 1.01 -16.81
C PRO A 46 30.63 0.78 -16.57
N PRO A 47 29.95 0.00 -17.44
CA PRO A 47 28.56 -0.38 -17.18
C PRO A 47 28.47 -1.47 -16.12
N ILE A 48 27.33 -1.56 -15.44
CA ILE A 48 26.98 -2.65 -14.52
C ILE A 48 26.07 -3.61 -15.30
N ASN A 49 26.57 -4.81 -15.61
CA ASN A 49 25.93 -5.72 -16.56
C ASN A 49 25.16 -6.88 -15.91
N SER A 50 25.24 -7.02 -14.59
CA SER A 50 24.60 -8.11 -13.87
C SER A 50 24.18 -7.68 -12.47
N LYS A 51 23.23 -8.42 -11.89
CA LYS A 51 22.82 -8.23 -10.49
C LYS A 51 24.01 -8.37 -9.54
N SER A 52 24.88 -9.37 -9.75
CA SER A 52 26.06 -9.58 -8.91
C SER A 52 27.05 -8.41 -8.97
N ASP A 53 27.23 -7.80 -10.15
CA ASP A 53 28.09 -6.62 -10.28
C ASP A 53 27.48 -5.42 -9.54
N LEU A 54 26.14 -5.28 -9.59
CA LEU A 54 25.42 -4.22 -8.89
C LEU A 54 25.52 -4.39 -7.36
N GLU A 55 25.31 -5.60 -6.85
CA GLU A 55 25.44 -5.90 -5.41
C GLU A 55 26.87 -5.65 -4.90
N ALA A 56 27.88 -6.04 -5.68
CA ALA A 56 29.27 -5.75 -5.34
C ALA A 56 29.57 -4.24 -5.35
N ALA A 57 29.02 -3.50 -6.32
CA ALA A 57 29.12 -2.05 -6.39
C ALA A 57 28.46 -1.37 -5.18
N ILE A 58 27.24 -1.79 -4.80
CA ILE A 58 26.51 -1.27 -3.63
C ILE A 58 27.26 -1.57 -2.33
N THR A 59 27.82 -2.77 -2.19
CA THR A 59 28.61 -3.15 -1.00
C THR A 59 29.84 -2.25 -0.85
N THR A 60 30.53 -1.97 -1.97
CA THR A 60 31.69 -1.06 -1.99
C THR A 60 31.28 0.38 -1.70
N TRP A 61 30.19 0.84 -2.31
CA TRP A 61 29.66 2.18 -2.11
C TRP A 61 29.23 2.40 -0.66
N SER A 62 28.46 1.48 -0.08
CA SER A 62 27.95 1.58 1.29
C SER A 62 29.05 1.59 2.34
N SER A 63 30.22 1.02 2.04
CA SER A 63 31.37 1.00 2.95
C SER A 63 32.33 2.18 2.78
N THR A 64 32.43 2.75 1.58
CA THR A 64 33.47 3.74 1.25
C THR A 64 32.97 5.09 0.74
N GLY A 65 31.70 5.19 0.34
CA GLY A 65 31.14 6.35 -0.37
C GLY A 65 31.74 6.56 -1.77
N SER A 66 32.40 5.54 -2.33
CA SER A 66 33.08 5.61 -3.62
C SER A 66 32.97 4.29 -4.38
N SER A 67 32.96 4.35 -5.70
CA SER A 67 33.02 3.17 -6.56
C SER A 67 33.72 3.48 -7.88
N ILE A 68 34.19 2.44 -8.56
CA ILE A 68 34.75 2.57 -9.92
C ILE A 68 33.70 3.00 -10.96
N TYR A 69 32.41 2.93 -10.59
CA TYR A 69 31.27 3.34 -11.40
C TYR A 69 30.91 4.82 -11.21
N GLY A 70 31.66 5.54 -10.37
CA GLY A 70 31.41 6.94 -10.05
C GLY A 70 30.31 7.11 -8.99
N PRO A 71 29.74 8.33 -8.86
CA PRO A 71 28.62 8.58 -7.97
C PRO A 71 27.44 7.66 -8.27
N ILE A 72 26.77 7.16 -7.22
CA ILE A 72 25.70 6.14 -7.36
C ILE A 72 24.58 6.53 -8.33
N GLY A 73 24.17 7.80 -8.37
CA GLY A 73 23.15 8.28 -9.30
C GLY A 73 23.53 8.18 -10.79
N ASN A 74 24.82 8.04 -11.11
CA ASN A 74 25.32 7.94 -12.49
C ASN A 74 25.58 6.50 -12.95
N TRP A 75 25.28 5.50 -12.12
CA TRP A 75 25.55 4.12 -12.46
C TRP A 75 24.69 3.65 -13.64
N ASN A 76 25.33 3.08 -14.66
CA ASN A 76 24.61 2.49 -15.78
C ASN A 76 24.14 1.07 -15.40
N VAL A 77 22.91 0.99 -14.92
CA VAL A 77 22.21 -0.26 -14.52
C VAL A 77 21.28 -0.81 -15.61
N SER A 78 21.32 -0.26 -16.83
CA SER A 78 20.36 -0.54 -17.91
C SER A 78 20.28 -2.00 -18.37
N GLN A 79 21.27 -2.83 -18.02
CA GLN A 79 21.32 -4.26 -18.36
C GLN A 79 20.88 -5.16 -17.19
N VAL A 80 20.65 -4.59 -16.01
CA VAL A 80 20.25 -5.35 -14.81
C VAL A 80 18.73 -5.47 -14.77
N ASN A 81 18.21 -6.70 -14.68
CA ASN A 81 16.77 -6.98 -14.68
C ASN A 81 16.19 -7.35 -13.30
N ASN A 82 17.03 -7.46 -12.28
CA ASN A 82 16.63 -7.88 -10.93
C ASN A 82 17.23 -6.95 -9.89
N PHE A 83 16.37 -6.20 -9.21
CA PHE A 83 16.68 -5.27 -8.12
C PHE A 83 16.25 -5.80 -6.75
N TYR A 84 16.04 -7.12 -6.64
CA TYR A 84 15.67 -7.74 -5.38
C TYR A 84 16.68 -7.39 -4.29
N GLY A 85 16.21 -6.78 -3.21
CA GLY A 85 16.97 -6.58 -1.97
C GLY A 85 18.20 -5.67 -2.06
N LEU A 86 18.35 -4.83 -3.09
CA LEU A 86 19.58 -4.04 -3.29
C LEU A 86 19.97 -3.16 -2.09
N PHE A 87 19.00 -2.59 -1.36
CA PHE A 87 19.22 -1.77 -0.17
C PHE A 87 18.53 -2.35 1.08
N LEU A 88 18.30 -3.67 1.10
CA LEU A 88 17.64 -4.38 2.19
C LEU A 88 18.34 -4.12 3.53
N GLY A 89 17.58 -3.57 4.49
CA GLY A 89 18.04 -3.27 5.85
C GLY A 89 18.99 -2.07 5.95
N ASN A 90 19.31 -1.38 4.85
CA ASN A 90 20.17 -0.20 4.87
C ASN A 90 19.40 1.03 5.37
N SER A 91 19.20 1.10 6.69
CA SER A 91 18.36 2.12 7.32
C SER A 91 18.76 3.58 7.06
N ALA A 92 20.02 3.82 6.70
CA ALA A 92 20.57 5.14 6.41
C ALA A 92 20.60 5.49 4.91
N PHE A 93 20.25 4.54 4.03
CA PHE A 93 20.31 4.78 2.58
C PHE A 93 19.31 5.85 2.16
N ASN A 94 19.82 6.89 1.49
CA ASN A 94 19.03 7.95 0.89
C ASN A 94 19.81 8.68 -0.23
N ASP A 95 20.73 7.99 -0.91
CA ASP A 95 21.47 8.59 -2.03
C ASP A 95 20.59 8.67 -3.28
N ASP A 96 20.75 9.74 -4.05
CA ASP A 96 20.00 9.96 -5.29
C ASP A 96 20.29 8.88 -6.35
N ILE A 97 19.22 8.21 -6.78
CA ILE A 97 19.19 7.15 -7.80
C ILE A 97 18.11 7.41 -8.86
N SER A 98 17.60 8.65 -8.94
CA SER A 98 16.59 9.07 -9.91
C SER A 98 17.05 8.91 -11.37
N GLY A 99 18.37 8.93 -11.60
CA GLY A 99 18.99 8.76 -12.92
C GLY A 99 19.10 7.32 -13.42
N TRP A 100 18.72 6.31 -12.62
CA TRP A 100 18.86 4.91 -13.00
C TRP A 100 17.88 4.52 -14.13
N GLN A 101 18.39 3.77 -15.11
CA GLN A 101 17.57 3.24 -16.21
C GLN A 101 16.96 1.89 -15.82
N THR A 102 15.67 1.87 -15.47
CA THR A 102 14.99 0.68 -14.91
C THR A 102 14.13 -0.11 -15.90
N SER A 103 14.08 0.28 -17.19
CA SER A 103 13.19 -0.31 -18.21
C SER A 103 13.39 -1.81 -18.50
N GLN A 104 14.46 -2.44 -17.99
CA GLN A 104 14.68 -3.89 -18.09
C GLN A 104 14.36 -4.65 -16.79
N VAL A 105 14.05 -3.95 -15.71
CA VAL A 105 13.82 -4.54 -14.38
C VAL A 105 12.46 -5.24 -14.35
N THR A 106 12.46 -6.49 -13.91
CA THR A 106 11.25 -7.32 -13.75
C THR A 106 10.93 -7.60 -12.28
N ASP A 107 11.91 -7.48 -11.38
CA ASP A 107 11.76 -7.78 -9.94
C ASP A 107 12.37 -6.64 -9.10
N MET A 108 11.53 -5.96 -8.31
CA MET A 108 11.93 -4.91 -7.36
C MET A 108 11.62 -5.30 -5.90
N SER A 109 11.39 -6.59 -5.65
CA SER A 109 10.98 -7.08 -4.34
C SER A 109 12.02 -6.73 -3.27
N TYR A 110 11.57 -6.19 -2.14
CA TYR A 110 12.39 -5.84 -0.97
C TYR A 110 13.52 -4.83 -1.23
N MET A 111 13.52 -4.12 -2.36
CA MET A 111 14.62 -3.24 -2.75
C MET A 111 14.98 -2.21 -1.66
N PHE A 112 13.97 -1.59 -1.03
CA PHE A 112 14.13 -0.60 0.05
C PHE A 112 13.55 -1.08 1.39
N TYR A 113 13.37 -2.40 1.56
CA TYR A 113 12.85 -2.95 2.82
C TYR A 113 13.76 -2.56 3.98
N GLY A 114 13.23 -1.88 4.99
CA GLY A 114 13.99 -1.38 6.15
C GLY A 114 14.89 -0.18 5.86
N ALA A 115 14.86 0.41 4.66
CA ALA A 115 15.58 1.64 4.33
C ALA A 115 14.85 2.87 4.91
N ARG A 116 14.86 2.96 6.25
CA ARG A 116 14.02 3.91 7.02
C ARG A 116 14.17 5.37 6.62
N GLY A 117 15.36 5.79 6.21
CA GLY A 117 15.67 7.15 5.76
C GLY A 117 15.42 7.42 4.28
N PHE A 118 15.05 6.42 3.49
CA PHE A 118 14.91 6.55 2.05
C PHE A 118 13.70 7.40 1.66
N ASN A 119 13.91 8.42 0.83
CA ASN A 119 12.89 9.34 0.34
C ASN A 119 13.31 10.03 -0.97
N GLN A 120 14.03 9.33 -1.85
CA GLN A 120 14.48 9.88 -3.14
C GLN A 120 13.41 9.77 -4.21
N ASP A 121 13.38 10.74 -5.12
CA ASP A 121 12.43 10.82 -6.23
C ASP A 121 12.66 9.65 -7.22
N LEU A 122 11.57 8.94 -7.56
CA LEU A 122 11.54 7.80 -8.46
C LEU A 122 10.55 7.99 -9.62
N ALA A 123 10.02 9.20 -9.82
CA ALA A 123 9.00 9.47 -10.85
C ALA A 123 9.49 9.18 -12.28
N THR A 124 10.81 9.19 -12.50
CA THR A 124 11.48 8.91 -13.78
C THR A 124 11.67 7.42 -14.07
N TRP A 125 11.43 6.55 -13.09
CA TRP A 125 11.64 5.11 -13.26
C TRP A 125 10.56 4.50 -14.15
N ASP A 126 11.01 3.72 -15.13
CA ASP A 126 10.14 2.85 -15.92
C ASP A 126 9.97 1.52 -15.18
N VAL A 127 8.76 1.28 -14.68
CA VAL A 127 8.37 0.06 -13.97
C VAL A 127 7.42 -0.84 -14.77
N SER A 128 7.16 -0.51 -16.05
CA SER A 128 6.14 -1.19 -16.88
C SER A 128 6.37 -2.70 -17.07
N ARG A 129 7.62 -3.16 -16.89
CA ARG A 129 8.01 -4.58 -16.97
C ARG A 129 8.14 -5.29 -15.63
N VAL A 130 7.98 -4.56 -14.53
CA VAL A 130 8.06 -5.12 -13.17
C VAL A 130 6.84 -5.99 -12.93
N THR A 131 7.05 -7.24 -12.54
CA THR A 131 5.97 -8.19 -12.24
C THR A 131 5.75 -8.35 -10.74
N THR A 132 6.72 -7.95 -9.91
CA THR A 132 6.68 -8.11 -8.45
C THR A 132 7.36 -6.96 -7.71
N MET A 133 6.67 -6.43 -6.70
CA MET A 133 7.13 -5.35 -5.81
C MET A 133 6.96 -5.72 -4.32
N LEU A 134 7.04 -7.00 -3.99
CA LEU A 134 6.83 -7.52 -2.62
C LEU A 134 7.67 -6.73 -1.62
N GLY A 135 7.04 -6.12 -0.62
CA GLY A 135 7.73 -5.40 0.45
C GLY A 135 8.72 -4.32 -0.01
N MET A 136 8.59 -3.78 -1.22
CA MET A 136 9.60 -2.88 -1.81
C MET A 136 9.93 -1.68 -0.90
N PHE A 137 8.92 -1.08 -0.25
CA PHE A 137 9.07 0.05 0.68
C PHE A 137 8.69 -0.29 2.14
N HIS A 138 8.65 -1.58 2.48
CA HIS A 138 8.31 -2.00 3.84
C HIS A 138 9.28 -1.39 4.87
N ASP A 139 8.77 -0.74 5.92
CA ASP A 139 9.55 0.00 6.93
C ASP A 139 10.46 1.11 6.36
N ALA A 140 10.21 1.58 5.12
CA ALA A 140 10.80 2.80 4.56
C ALA A 140 10.08 4.04 5.13
N ARG A 141 10.28 4.29 6.43
CA ARG A 141 9.45 5.21 7.23
C ARG A 141 9.37 6.64 6.68
N ALA A 142 10.45 7.14 6.09
CA ALA A 142 10.53 8.49 5.53
C ALA A 142 9.96 8.61 4.12
N PHE A 143 9.67 7.50 3.44
CA PHE A 143 9.28 7.50 2.03
C PHE A 143 7.92 8.16 1.82
N ASN A 144 7.88 9.17 0.97
CA ASN A 144 6.67 9.92 0.60
C ASN A 144 6.79 10.58 -0.78
N GLN A 145 7.36 9.87 -1.76
CA GLN A 145 7.55 10.38 -3.12
C GLN A 145 6.40 9.98 -4.04
N ASP A 146 6.08 10.87 -4.98
CA ASP A 146 5.00 10.68 -5.95
C ASP A 146 5.29 9.50 -6.88
N LEU A 147 4.33 8.58 -6.98
CA LEU A 147 4.40 7.37 -7.81
C LEU A 147 3.25 7.31 -8.83
N ALA A 148 2.51 8.40 -9.04
CA ALA A 148 1.34 8.42 -9.92
C ALA A 148 1.67 8.11 -11.39
N THR A 149 2.93 8.30 -11.81
CA THR A 149 3.42 8.03 -13.17
C THR A 149 3.79 6.57 -13.42
N TRP A 150 3.82 5.73 -12.38
CA TRP A 150 4.23 4.33 -12.50
C TRP A 150 3.16 3.48 -13.20
N ASP A 151 3.57 2.78 -14.25
CA ASP A 151 2.76 1.73 -14.88
C ASP A 151 2.95 0.40 -14.13
N VAL A 152 2.04 0.12 -13.19
CA VAL A 152 2.03 -1.12 -12.40
C VAL A 152 1.15 -2.22 -13.01
N SER A 153 0.68 -2.06 -14.26
CA SER A 153 -0.27 -2.99 -14.89
C SER A 153 0.25 -4.42 -15.04
N SER A 154 1.58 -4.61 -14.98
CA SER A 154 2.25 -5.93 -15.03
C SER A 154 2.43 -6.59 -13.65
N VAL A 155 2.20 -5.87 -12.55
CA VAL A 155 2.45 -6.35 -11.19
C VAL A 155 1.36 -7.34 -10.76
N THR A 156 1.78 -8.49 -10.22
CA THR A 156 0.86 -9.54 -9.74
C THR A 156 0.73 -9.60 -8.22
N SER A 157 1.61 -8.93 -7.47
CA SER A 157 1.53 -8.87 -6.01
C SER A 157 2.09 -7.56 -5.47
N THR A 158 1.35 -6.95 -4.55
CA THR A 158 1.72 -5.75 -3.79
C THR A 158 1.86 -6.06 -2.28
N TYR A 159 2.03 -7.34 -1.95
CA TYR A 159 2.18 -7.83 -0.57
C TYR A 159 3.14 -6.94 0.22
N SER A 160 2.63 -6.36 1.31
CA SER A 160 3.41 -5.57 2.26
C SER A 160 4.19 -4.39 1.66
N MET A 161 3.87 -3.94 0.44
CA MET A 161 4.68 -2.98 -0.32
C MET A 161 4.93 -1.67 0.44
N PHE A 162 3.92 -1.14 1.13
CA PHE A 162 3.99 0.10 1.93
C PHE A 162 3.76 -0.15 3.43
N ALA A 163 3.94 -1.38 3.91
CA ALA A 163 3.81 -1.66 5.33
C ALA A 163 4.82 -0.84 6.15
N TYR A 164 4.40 -0.32 7.31
CA TYR A 164 5.18 0.51 8.22
C TYR A 164 5.71 1.84 7.62
N THR A 165 5.22 2.27 6.46
CA THR A 165 5.56 3.59 5.89
C THR A 165 4.85 4.71 6.66
N GLN A 166 5.61 5.42 7.50
CA GLN A 166 5.02 6.42 8.42
C GLN A 166 4.66 7.73 7.71
N ALA A 167 5.45 8.11 6.71
CA ALA A 167 5.29 9.38 6.00
C ALA A 167 4.42 9.28 4.74
N PHE A 168 4.19 8.08 4.21
CA PHE A 168 3.60 7.88 2.88
C PHE A 168 2.13 8.31 2.81
N LYS A 169 1.86 9.26 1.91
CA LYS A 169 0.56 9.91 1.71
C LYS A 169 0.27 10.20 0.25
N GLN A 170 0.95 9.55 -0.68
CA GLN A 170 0.88 9.89 -2.11
C GLN A 170 -0.29 9.18 -2.79
N ASP A 171 -0.87 9.88 -3.76
CA ASP A 171 -2.02 9.40 -4.53
C ASP A 171 -1.61 8.22 -5.42
N LEU A 172 -2.45 7.19 -5.44
CA LEU A 172 -2.28 5.95 -6.20
C LEU A 172 -3.50 5.63 -7.08
N ALA A 173 -4.43 6.57 -7.25
CA ALA A 173 -5.67 6.36 -7.99
C ALA A 173 -5.45 5.99 -9.47
N THR A 174 -4.27 6.33 -10.04
CA THR A 174 -3.90 6.05 -11.43
C THR A 174 -3.36 4.63 -11.65
N TRP A 175 -3.08 3.88 -10.58
CA TRP A 175 -2.49 2.56 -10.68
C TRP A 175 -3.49 1.52 -11.24
N ASP A 176 -3.08 0.81 -12.28
CA ASP A 176 -3.79 -0.38 -12.77
C ASP A 176 -3.37 -1.61 -11.96
N VAL A 177 -4.17 -1.96 -10.97
CA VAL A 177 -3.96 -3.14 -10.10
C VAL A 177 -4.74 -4.37 -10.55
N SER A 178 -5.31 -4.37 -11.77
CA SER A 178 -6.20 -5.43 -12.27
C SER A 178 -5.55 -6.82 -12.37
N ARG A 179 -4.22 -6.92 -12.31
CA ARG A 179 -3.46 -8.19 -12.29
C ARG A 179 -3.02 -8.66 -10.91
N VAL A 180 -3.25 -7.86 -9.86
CA VAL A 180 -2.81 -8.18 -8.50
C VAL A 180 -3.69 -9.29 -7.91
N LEU A 181 -3.05 -10.30 -7.31
CA LEU A 181 -3.71 -11.44 -6.67
C LEU A 181 -3.69 -11.36 -5.14
N ASP A 182 -2.66 -10.72 -4.57
CA ASP A 182 -2.43 -10.59 -3.13
C ASP A 182 -2.08 -9.14 -2.78
N MET A 183 -2.93 -8.51 -1.96
CA MET A 183 -2.78 -7.16 -1.42
C MET A 183 -2.59 -7.18 0.11
N SER A 184 -2.36 -8.36 0.70
CA SER A 184 -2.23 -8.46 2.14
C SER A 184 -1.06 -7.62 2.66
N PHE A 185 -1.29 -7.02 3.82
CA PHE A 185 -0.37 -6.10 4.49
C PHE A 185 0.02 -4.83 3.72
N MET A 186 -0.55 -4.52 2.54
CA MET A 186 -0.03 -3.46 1.66
C MET A 186 0.17 -2.11 2.36
N PHE A 187 -0.76 -1.68 3.24
CA PHE A 187 -0.69 -0.45 4.03
C PHE A 187 -0.69 -0.73 5.55
N HIS A 188 -0.22 -1.91 5.95
CA HIS A 188 -0.17 -2.34 7.35
C HIS A 188 0.71 -1.39 8.20
N ASN A 189 0.18 -0.86 9.29
CA ASN A 189 0.82 0.14 10.14
C ASN A 189 1.32 1.39 9.37
N ALA A 190 0.57 1.84 8.36
CA ALA A 190 0.78 3.12 7.66
C ALA A 190 -0.23 4.19 8.15
N PRO A 191 -0.03 4.79 9.33
CA PRO A 191 -1.07 5.55 10.03
C PRO A 191 -1.52 6.83 9.30
N GLY A 192 -0.67 7.38 8.41
CA GLY A 192 -0.95 8.60 7.66
C GLY A 192 -1.63 8.38 6.30
N PHE A 193 -1.72 7.13 5.82
CA PHE A 193 -2.26 6.84 4.48
C PHE A 193 -3.79 7.00 4.46
N ASN A 194 -4.29 7.82 3.52
CA ASN A 194 -5.72 8.10 3.37
C ASN A 194 -6.04 8.59 1.95
N GLN A 195 -5.62 7.83 0.93
CA GLN A 195 -5.80 8.19 -0.47
C GLN A 195 -6.92 7.40 -1.14
N ASP A 196 -7.57 8.03 -2.11
CA ASP A 196 -8.71 7.45 -2.83
C ASP A 196 -8.25 6.28 -3.70
N LEU A 197 -8.88 5.12 -3.51
CA LEU A 197 -8.60 3.87 -4.21
C LEU A 197 -9.86 3.34 -4.93
N ALA A 198 -10.92 4.14 -5.05
CA ALA A 198 -12.20 3.69 -5.61
C ALA A 198 -12.09 3.25 -7.08
N THR A 199 -11.06 3.70 -7.80
CA THR A 199 -10.79 3.36 -9.21
C THR A 199 -10.08 2.02 -9.40
N TRP A 200 -9.58 1.39 -8.34
CA TRP A 200 -8.84 0.13 -8.43
C TRP A 200 -9.75 -1.03 -8.82
N ASP A 201 -9.36 -1.77 -9.87
CA ASP A 201 -9.96 -3.06 -10.20
C ASP A 201 -9.34 -4.16 -9.33
N VAL A 202 -10.05 -4.55 -8.26
CA VAL A 202 -9.63 -5.60 -7.33
C VAL A 202 -10.30 -6.96 -7.62
N SER A 203 -10.96 -7.13 -8.76
CA SER A 203 -11.77 -8.33 -9.10
C SER A 203 -10.98 -9.64 -9.22
N ARG A 204 -9.64 -9.59 -9.17
CA ARG A 204 -8.74 -10.76 -9.19
C ARG A 204 -8.08 -11.02 -7.84
N VAL A 205 -8.20 -10.11 -6.88
CA VAL A 205 -7.59 -10.24 -5.56
C VAL A 205 -8.25 -11.36 -4.79
N THR A 206 -7.44 -12.21 -4.17
CA THR A 206 -7.89 -13.35 -3.36
C THR A 206 -7.59 -13.17 -1.88
N ASN A 207 -6.63 -12.30 -1.53
CA ASN A 207 -6.17 -12.04 -0.18
C ASN A 207 -6.06 -10.54 0.10
N MET A 208 -6.82 -10.05 1.09
CA MET A 208 -6.78 -8.67 1.58
C MET A 208 -6.47 -8.60 3.09
N GLY A 209 -5.96 -9.69 3.66
CA GLY A 209 -5.65 -9.78 5.09
C GLY A 209 -4.73 -8.65 5.55
N GLN A 210 -5.08 -7.98 6.64
CA GLN A 210 -4.28 -6.93 7.26
C GLN A 210 -3.88 -5.75 6.35
N MET A 211 -4.56 -5.56 5.20
CA MET A 211 -4.20 -4.54 4.21
C MET A 211 -4.16 -3.12 4.79
N PHE A 212 -5.12 -2.77 5.66
CA PHE A 212 -5.23 -1.46 6.34
C PHE A 212 -5.12 -1.58 7.87
N TYR A 213 -4.48 -2.65 8.36
CA TYR A 213 -4.22 -2.85 9.78
C TYR A 213 -3.51 -1.62 10.36
N ASN A 214 -4.07 -0.98 11.39
CA ASN A 214 -3.58 0.26 12.00
C ASN A 214 -3.31 1.42 11.02
N ALA A 215 -3.96 1.44 9.85
CA ALA A 215 -3.99 2.61 8.97
C ALA A 215 -4.97 3.65 9.55
N GLN A 216 -4.56 4.29 10.65
CA GLN A 216 -5.45 5.05 11.54
C GLN A 216 -6.25 6.16 10.84
N ALA A 217 -5.65 6.83 9.84
CA ALA A 217 -6.30 7.91 9.10
C ALA A 217 -7.17 7.45 7.91
N PHE A 218 -7.13 6.17 7.54
CA PHE A 218 -7.79 5.68 6.34
C PHE A 218 -9.32 5.68 6.49
N ASP A 219 -10.00 6.42 5.62
CA ASP A 219 -11.47 6.54 5.58
C ASP A 219 -11.95 6.86 4.16
N LYS A 220 -11.50 6.08 3.18
CA LYS A 220 -11.89 6.24 1.76
C LYS A 220 -12.89 5.20 1.33
N ASP A 221 -13.84 5.66 0.52
CA ASP A 221 -14.93 4.84 0.00
C ASP A 221 -14.38 3.71 -0.88
N LEU A 222 -14.70 2.47 -0.51
CA LEU A 222 -14.34 1.25 -1.23
C LEU A 222 -15.58 0.48 -1.72
N SER A 223 -16.76 1.11 -1.69
CA SER A 223 -18.04 0.46 -2.00
C SER A 223 -18.11 -0.12 -3.42
N ASN A 224 -17.32 0.41 -4.36
CA ASN A 224 -17.24 -0.04 -5.75
C ASN A 224 -16.30 -1.23 -5.99
N TRP A 225 -15.57 -1.69 -4.98
CA TRP A 225 -14.65 -2.82 -5.13
C TRP A 225 -15.40 -4.14 -5.35
N ASP A 226 -15.05 -4.87 -6.41
CA ASP A 226 -15.49 -6.25 -6.62
C ASP A 226 -14.62 -7.21 -5.78
N VAL A 227 -15.12 -7.57 -4.60
CA VAL A 227 -14.45 -8.48 -3.66
C VAL A 227 -14.92 -9.94 -3.79
N SER A 228 -15.67 -10.29 -4.85
CA SER A 228 -16.29 -11.62 -5.01
C SER A 228 -15.30 -12.79 -5.04
N ARG A 229 -14.02 -12.52 -5.33
CA ARG A 229 -12.93 -13.52 -5.31
C ARG A 229 -12.09 -13.53 -4.04
N VAL A 230 -12.32 -12.59 -3.12
CA VAL A 230 -11.55 -12.51 -1.88
C VAL A 230 -11.93 -13.67 -0.97
N THR A 231 -10.92 -14.38 -0.46
CA THR A 231 -11.10 -15.53 0.42
C THR A 231 -10.75 -15.21 1.88
N THR A 232 -9.98 -14.15 2.14
CA THR A 232 -9.59 -13.75 3.50
C THR A 232 -9.53 -12.24 3.64
N MET A 233 -10.13 -11.75 4.73
CA MET A 233 -10.14 -10.35 5.16
C MET A 233 -9.75 -10.23 6.65
N ILE A 234 -9.00 -11.21 7.16
CA ILE A 234 -8.53 -11.22 8.56
C ILE A 234 -7.88 -9.87 8.86
N GLU A 235 -8.37 -9.21 9.90
CA GLU A 235 -7.80 -7.97 10.42
C GLU A 235 -7.62 -6.84 9.38
N MET A 236 -8.36 -6.87 8.27
CA MET A 236 -8.17 -5.94 7.15
C MET A 236 -8.21 -4.47 7.59
N PHE A 237 -9.14 -4.10 8.48
CA PHE A 237 -9.31 -2.77 9.05
C PHE A 237 -9.08 -2.75 10.57
N PHE A 238 -8.35 -3.72 11.11
CA PHE A 238 -8.05 -3.76 12.55
C PHE A 238 -7.36 -2.45 12.96
N GLY A 239 -7.90 -1.71 13.92
CA GLY A 239 -7.32 -0.45 14.39
C GLY A 239 -7.30 0.69 13.37
N ALA A 240 -8.01 0.58 12.24
CA ALA A 240 -8.24 1.68 11.31
C ALA A 240 -9.28 2.66 11.91
N GLN A 241 -8.83 3.46 12.88
CA GLN A 241 -9.71 4.21 13.79
C GLN A 241 -10.70 5.14 13.11
N ALA A 242 -10.30 5.76 11.98
CA ALA A 242 -11.15 6.68 11.22
C ALA A 242 -12.14 5.98 10.27
N PHE A 243 -11.94 4.70 9.94
CA PHE A 243 -12.68 4.02 8.90
C PHE A 243 -14.16 3.87 9.24
N ASN A 244 -15.04 4.47 8.44
CA ASN A 244 -16.50 4.38 8.61
C ASN A 244 -17.27 4.39 7.29
N GLN A 245 -16.77 3.63 6.30
CA GLN A 245 -17.38 3.57 4.97
C GLN A 245 -18.44 2.47 4.86
N ASP A 246 -19.38 2.66 3.93
CA ASP A 246 -20.42 1.69 3.65
C ASP A 246 -19.92 0.59 2.73
N LEU A 247 -19.93 -0.65 3.24
CA LEU A 247 -19.49 -1.85 2.52
C LEU A 247 -20.65 -2.83 2.28
N SER A 248 -21.90 -2.44 2.54
CA SER A 248 -23.06 -3.33 2.46
C SER A 248 -23.23 -3.98 1.08
N ASN A 249 -22.75 -3.33 0.02
CA ASN A 249 -22.86 -3.78 -1.36
C ASN A 249 -21.86 -4.87 -1.74
N TRP A 250 -20.79 -5.09 -0.96
CA TRP A 250 -19.80 -6.12 -1.24
C TRP A 250 -20.41 -7.51 -1.34
N ASP A 251 -19.98 -8.28 -2.33
CA ASP A 251 -20.23 -9.72 -2.40
C ASP A 251 -19.15 -10.47 -1.62
N VAL A 252 -19.49 -10.80 -0.37
CA VAL A 252 -18.58 -11.49 0.55
C VAL A 252 -18.76 -13.01 0.58
N SER A 253 -19.49 -13.57 -0.39
CA SER A 253 -19.81 -15.00 -0.42
C SER A 253 -18.59 -15.92 -0.57
N GLY A 254 -17.50 -15.41 -1.15
CA GLY A 254 -16.23 -16.13 -1.30
C GLY A 254 -15.28 -16.03 -0.11
N VAL A 255 -15.54 -15.13 0.85
CA VAL A 255 -14.66 -14.93 2.01
C VAL A 255 -14.85 -16.10 2.98
N PHE A 256 -13.78 -16.60 3.60
CA PHE A 256 -13.80 -17.66 4.61
C PHE A 256 -13.42 -17.15 6.02
N TRP A 257 -12.59 -16.12 6.11
CA TRP A 257 -12.05 -15.62 7.38
C TRP A 257 -12.25 -14.11 7.54
N PHE A 258 -13.08 -13.72 8.52
CA PHE A 258 -13.38 -12.33 8.91
C PHE A 258 -12.83 -11.95 10.28
N ARG A 259 -12.09 -12.87 10.92
CA ARG A 259 -11.55 -12.68 12.27
C ARG A 259 -10.96 -11.27 12.43
N GLN A 260 -11.50 -10.54 13.39
CA GLN A 260 -11.09 -9.19 13.75
C GLN A 260 -11.05 -8.15 12.62
N MET A 261 -11.80 -8.34 11.52
CA MET A 261 -11.77 -7.46 10.34
C MET A 261 -11.91 -5.98 10.69
N PHE A 262 -12.80 -5.61 11.60
CA PHE A 262 -13.03 -4.22 12.04
C PHE A 262 -12.61 -3.97 13.50
N ASN A 263 -11.91 -4.90 14.16
CA ASN A 263 -11.62 -4.77 15.59
C ASN A 263 -10.81 -3.48 15.86
N GLY A 264 -11.30 -2.61 16.74
CA GLY A 264 -10.67 -1.34 17.06
C GLY A 264 -10.81 -0.25 16.00
N ALA A 265 -11.54 -0.48 14.91
CA ALA A 265 -11.98 0.58 13.99
C ALA A 265 -13.08 1.40 14.67
N SER A 266 -12.68 2.28 15.60
CA SER A 266 -13.56 2.92 16.56
C SER A 266 -14.66 3.79 15.95
N ALA A 267 -14.45 4.34 14.75
CA ALA A 267 -15.48 5.09 14.04
C ALA A 267 -16.51 4.19 13.34
N TYR A 268 -16.18 2.92 13.08
CA TYR A 268 -16.97 2.02 12.25
C TYR A 268 -18.33 1.70 12.88
N ASN A 269 -19.42 2.09 12.23
CA ASN A 269 -20.79 1.87 12.71
C ASN A 269 -21.81 1.52 11.61
N THR A 270 -21.31 1.10 10.43
CA THR A 270 -22.12 0.76 9.26
C THR A 270 -22.99 -0.49 9.46
N ASN A 271 -24.23 -0.45 8.98
CA ASN A 271 -25.11 -1.63 8.94
C ASN A 271 -24.72 -2.59 7.81
N LEU A 272 -24.32 -3.82 8.16
CA LEU A 272 -23.88 -4.85 7.21
C LEU A 272 -24.88 -6.00 7.03
N CYS A 273 -26.17 -5.79 7.33
CA CYS A 273 -27.17 -6.86 7.23
C CYS A 273 -27.33 -7.46 5.83
N ALA A 274 -26.94 -6.73 4.78
CA ALA A 274 -26.86 -7.24 3.41
C ALA A 274 -25.83 -8.38 3.22
N TRP A 275 -24.97 -8.67 4.21
CA TRP A 275 -24.05 -9.80 4.17
C TRP A 275 -24.61 -11.07 4.84
N SER A 276 -25.76 -10.97 5.52
CA SER A 276 -26.27 -12.04 6.40
C SER A 276 -26.57 -13.36 5.71
N ASP A 277 -26.95 -13.34 4.44
CA ASP A 277 -27.19 -14.51 3.58
C ASP A 277 -25.98 -14.89 2.72
N LYS A 278 -24.98 -14.01 2.61
CA LYS A 278 -23.75 -14.22 1.84
C LYS A 278 -22.68 -14.95 2.64
N ILE A 279 -22.58 -14.72 3.95
CA ILE A 279 -21.52 -15.28 4.79
C ILE A 279 -21.77 -16.79 5.01
N GLN A 280 -20.87 -17.62 4.49
CA GLN A 280 -20.95 -19.10 4.56
C GLN A 280 -19.95 -19.73 5.55
N THR A 281 -19.31 -18.94 6.41
CA THR A 281 -18.00 -19.27 7.03
C THR A 281 -18.01 -19.50 8.55
N HIS A 282 -16.84 -19.93 9.06
CA HIS A 282 -16.61 -20.46 10.41
C HIS A 282 -15.90 -19.50 11.38
N ASP A 283 -15.23 -18.41 10.94
CA ASP A 283 -14.45 -17.52 11.83
C ASP A 283 -14.70 -16.02 11.60
N MET A 284 -15.57 -15.46 12.46
CA MET A 284 -15.86 -14.04 12.62
C MET A 284 -15.45 -13.53 14.01
N GLY A 285 -14.47 -14.20 14.64
CA GLY A 285 -14.06 -13.92 16.01
C GLY A 285 -13.70 -12.45 16.22
N SER A 286 -14.38 -11.78 17.16
CA SER A 286 -14.14 -10.39 17.54
C SER A 286 -14.18 -9.40 16.37
N MET A 287 -14.93 -9.70 15.30
CA MET A 287 -15.00 -8.89 14.08
C MET A 287 -15.32 -7.41 14.36
N PHE A 288 -16.24 -7.13 15.29
CA PHE A 288 -16.69 -5.78 15.66
C PHE A 288 -16.25 -5.31 17.04
N SER A 289 -15.31 -6.02 17.70
CA SER A 289 -14.84 -5.63 19.04
C SER A 289 -14.18 -4.24 19.00
N GLY A 290 -14.63 -3.30 19.84
CA GLY A 290 -14.04 -1.96 19.91
C GLY A 290 -14.37 -1.04 18.73
N THR A 291 -15.40 -1.36 17.94
CA THR A 291 -15.96 -0.45 16.93
C THR A 291 -16.96 0.54 17.54
N GLY A 292 -17.55 1.41 16.70
CA GLY A 292 -18.70 2.24 17.04
C GLY A 292 -20.05 1.51 16.93
N CYS A 293 -20.06 0.21 16.63
CA CYS A 293 -21.28 -0.57 16.49
C CYS A 293 -22.05 -0.67 17.82
N PRO A 294 -23.39 -0.51 17.80
CA PRO A 294 -24.23 -0.84 18.95
C PRO A 294 -24.06 -2.30 19.40
N GLU A 295 -23.85 -3.21 18.44
CA GLU A 295 -23.69 -4.63 18.67
C GLU A 295 -22.28 -5.09 18.27
N GLN A 296 -21.44 -5.38 19.26
CA GLN A 296 -20.02 -5.72 19.07
C GLN A 296 -19.71 -7.20 19.33
N ALA A 297 -20.71 -7.97 19.76
CA ALA A 297 -20.53 -9.38 20.00
C ALA A 297 -20.07 -10.08 18.71
N SER A 298 -19.18 -11.06 18.85
CA SER A 298 -18.78 -11.90 17.72
C SER A 298 -20.03 -12.46 17.04
N PRO A 299 -20.18 -12.28 15.72
CA PRO A 299 -21.32 -12.84 15.02
C PRO A 299 -21.37 -14.36 15.23
N SER A 300 -22.45 -14.86 15.81
CA SER A 300 -22.68 -16.28 16.01
C SER A 300 -23.39 -16.88 14.80
N PHE A 301 -22.90 -18.04 14.40
CA PHE A 301 -23.45 -18.82 13.30
C PHE A 301 -24.14 -20.06 13.86
N ILE A 302 -25.43 -20.22 13.59
CA ILE A 302 -26.14 -21.49 13.79
C ILE A 302 -26.61 -21.93 12.42
N ALA A 303 -25.78 -22.74 11.76
CA ALA A 303 -25.99 -23.18 10.39
C ALA A 303 -27.46 -23.60 10.13
N PRO A 304 -28.09 -23.13 9.04
CA PRO A 304 -27.52 -22.29 7.96
C PRO A 304 -27.63 -20.78 8.22
N ASN A 305 -28.08 -20.35 9.40
CA ASN A 305 -28.49 -18.98 9.64
C ASN A 305 -27.47 -18.20 10.47
N LEU A 306 -27.22 -16.96 10.06
CA LEU A 306 -26.57 -15.99 10.92
C LEU A 306 -27.56 -15.58 12.02
N VAL A 307 -27.18 -15.75 13.28
CA VAL A 307 -28.07 -15.50 14.45
C VAL A 307 -27.73 -14.20 15.15
N SER A 308 -26.60 -13.58 14.80
CA SER A 308 -26.11 -12.36 15.42
C SER A 308 -26.15 -11.15 14.48
N PRO A 309 -26.27 -9.94 15.05
CA PRO A 309 -26.21 -8.68 14.31
C PRO A 309 -24.88 -8.50 13.57
N LEU A 310 -24.94 -7.84 12.41
CA LEU A 310 -23.76 -7.38 11.68
C LEU A 310 -23.64 -5.88 11.87
N CYS A 311 -23.02 -5.50 13.00
CA CYS A 311 -22.94 -4.15 13.57
C CYS A 311 -24.28 -3.57 14.08
N ASN A 312 -25.38 -3.83 13.37
CA ASN A 312 -26.74 -3.47 13.73
C ASN A 312 -27.66 -4.70 13.75
N VAL A 313 -28.79 -4.60 14.47
CA VAL A 313 -29.82 -5.65 14.46
C VAL A 313 -30.39 -5.78 13.06
N CYS A 314 -30.20 -6.95 12.47
CA CYS A 314 -30.79 -7.27 11.17
C CYS A 314 -32.28 -7.56 11.34
N SER A 315 -33.11 -6.60 10.92
CA SER A 315 -34.55 -6.84 10.83
C SER A 315 -34.80 -7.98 9.85
N ILE A 316 -35.66 -8.93 10.21
CA ILE A 316 -36.08 -10.06 9.37
C ILE A 316 -36.56 -9.60 7.96
N SER A 317 -37.01 -8.35 7.82
CA SER A 317 -37.35 -7.74 6.53
C SER A 317 -36.17 -7.52 5.56
N CYS A 318 -34.93 -7.68 5.99
CA CYS A 318 -33.74 -7.68 5.12
C CYS A 318 -33.50 -9.05 4.44
N CYS A 319 -34.22 -10.11 4.84
CA CYS A 319 -34.16 -11.43 4.23
C CYS A 319 -35.54 -11.80 3.65
N PRO A 320 -35.86 -11.42 2.40
CA PRO A 320 -37.20 -11.60 1.85
C PRO A 320 -37.69 -13.05 1.72
N ASP A 321 -36.86 -14.08 1.89
CA ASP A 321 -37.20 -15.42 1.36
C ASP A 321 -37.08 -16.65 2.28
N HIS A 322 -36.99 -16.54 3.62
CA HIS A 322 -36.86 -17.78 4.44
C HIS A 322 -37.69 -17.98 5.71
N HIS A 323 -38.78 -17.24 5.92
CA HIS A 323 -39.67 -17.53 7.06
C HIS A 323 -41.16 -17.63 6.69
N THR A 324 -41.54 -18.68 5.96
CA THR A 324 -42.84 -19.32 6.25
C THR A 324 -42.64 -20.37 7.33
N ASN A 325 -43.26 -20.13 8.49
CA ASN A 325 -43.34 -20.96 9.70
C ASN A 325 -42.16 -20.92 10.69
N ARG A 326 -42.34 -20.18 11.79
CA ARG A 326 -42.75 -20.83 13.05
C ARG A 326 -43.24 -19.82 14.09
N THR A 327 -44.48 -20.06 14.50
CA THR A 327 -45.15 -19.61 15.71
C THR A 327 -44.36 -19.93 16.98
N THR A 328 -44.30 -18.95 17.88
CA THR A 328 -44.27 -19.04 19.35
C THR A 328 -44.17 -20.45 19.95
N TYR A 329 -43.03 -20.78 20.57
CA TYR A 329 -42.95 -21.86 21.55
C TYR A 329 -43.18 -21.30 22.95
N ASP A 330 -44.42 -21.47 23.41
CA ASP A 330 -44.85 -21.34 24.80
C ASP A 330 -44.40 -22.60 25.56
N VAL A 331 -43.65 -22.40 26.65
CA VAL A 331 -43.22 -23.47 27.56
C VAL A 331 -44.24 -23.58 28.68
N SER A 332 -45.30 -24.34 28.45
CA SER A 332 -46.17 -24.81 29.53
C SER A 332 -46.81 -26.16 29.19
N ASN A 333 -46.65 -27.10 30.14
CA ASN A 333 -47.27 -28.43 30.23
C ASN A 333 -46.79 -29.54 29.27
N ARG A 334 -45.98 -30.45 29.83
CA ARG A 334 -46.42 -31.85 30.02
C ARG A 334 -45.62 -32.55 31.13
N THR A 335 -46.34 -32.80 32.21
CA THR A 335 -46.04 -33.77 33.27
C THR A 335 -46.28 -35.21 32.81
N SER A 336 -45.57 -36.11 33.51
CA SER A 336 -45.92 -37.49 33.87
C SER A 336 -45.38 -38.66 33.03
N ASN A 337 -44.78 -39.57 33.82
CA ASN A 337 -44.50 -40.99 33.63
C ASN A 337 -43.28 -41.36 32.76
N GLY A 338 -42.22 -41.98 33.28
CA GLY A 338 -41.93 -42.44 34.63
C GLY A 338 -40.80 -43.49 34.59
N SER A 339 -40.03 -43.54 35.69
CA SER A 339 -39.31 -44.73 36.22
C SER A 339 -38.17 -45.32 35.35
N THR A 340 -36.96 -45.65 35.82
CA THR A 340 -36.39 -45.79 37.16
C THR A 340 -34.87 -46.05 37.03
N ASN A 341 -34.15 -45.75 38.12
CA ASN A 341 -32.84 -46.28 38.54
C ASN A 341 -31.59 -45.81 37.76
N GLY A 342 -30.52 -45.34 38.39
CA GLY A 342 -30.21 -45.17 39.82
C GLY A 342 -28.76 -44.67 39.98
N THR A 343 -28.50 -43.99 41.11
CA THR A 343 -27.26 -43.96 41.94
C THR A 343 -25.90 -43.80 41.25
N THR A 344 -24.91 -43.01 41.66
CA THR A 344 -24.56 -42.19 42.84
C THR A 344 -23.12 -41.69 42.56
N ASN A 345 -22.78 -40.48 42.98
CA ASN A 345 -21.41 -39.97 43.25
C ASN A 345 -20.46 -39.91 42.02
N ASP A 346 -19.49 -39.02 41.87
CA ASP A 346 -18.60 -38.37 42.84
C ASP A 346 -17.97 -37.13 42.18
N ALA A 347 -17.49 -36.23 43.02
CA ALA A 347 -16.68 -35.09 42.63
C ALA A 347 -15.25 -35.51 42.22
N SER A 348 -14.56 -34.56 41.58
CA SER A 348 -13.12 -34.49 41.32
C SER A 348 -12.57 -35.37 40.19
N ASN A 349 -12.21 -34.74 39.06
CA ASN A 349 -10.79 -34.57 38.75
C ASN A 349 -10.55 -33.47 37.71
N ARG A 350 -9.46 -32.73 37.92
CA ARG A 350 -8.87 -31.78 36.99
C ARG A 350 -8.37 -32.52 35.76
N THR A 351 -8.56 -31.97 34.58
CA THR A 351 -7.52 -31.91 33.55
C THR A 351 -7.67 -30.59 32.80
N ALA A 352 -6.56 -29.87 32.75
CA ALA A 352 -6.41 -28.67 31.97
C ALA A 352 -6.37 -29.07 30.50
N ASP A 353 -7.36 -28.64 29.72
CA ASP A 353 -7.21 -28.62 28.27
C ASP A 353 -6.51 -27.33 27.87
N LYS A 354 -5.23 -27.55 27.57
CA LYS A 354 -4.27 -26.68 26.91
C LYS A 354 -4.87 -26.20 25.58
N PRO A 355 -4.79 -24.91 25.24
CA PRO A 355 -5.17 -24.46 23.91
C PRO A 355 -4.19 -25.08 22.89
N THR A 356 -4.72 -25.91 21.99
CA THR A 356 -3.99 -26.42 20.85
C THR A 356 -3.77 -25.28 19.86
N ASP A 357 -2.52 -24.79 19.86
CA ASP A 357 -1.74 -24.38 18.70
C ASP A 357 -2.45 -23.48 17.68
N GLY A 358 -2.66 -22.22 18.08
CA GLY A 358 -2.71 -21.14 17.11
C GLY A 358 -1.28 -20.90 16.63
N THR A 359 -1.02 -21.14 15.35
CA THR A 359 0.21 -20.70 14.70
C THR A 359 0.27 -19.18 14.80
N ALA A 360 1.08 -18.70 15.73
CA ALA A 360 1.54 -17.33 15.75
C ALA A 360 2.28 -17.09 14.43
N TYR A 361 1.78 -16.19 13.60
CA TYR A 361 2.51 -15.68 12.46
C TYR A 361 3.65 -14.82 13.01
N ASP A 362 4.84 -15.39 13.08
CA ASP A 362 6.06 -14.70 13.50
C ASP A 362 6.54 -13.79 12.37
N ALA A 363 6.24 -12.50 12.49
CA ALA A 363 6.63 -11.45 11.54
C ALA A 363 8.12 -11.09 11.57
N SER A 364 8.99 -11.93 12.19
CA SER A 364 10.43 -11.68 12.26
C SER A 364 11.29 -12.59 11.36
N ASN A 365 10.72 -13.50 10.57
CA ASN A 365 11.49 -14.43 9.72
C ASN A 365 10.88 -14.66 8.31
N PRO A 366 11.35 -13.96 7.26
CA PRO A 366 10.76 -13.99 5.92
C PRO A 366 11.18 -15.20 5.05
N THR A 367 11.73 -16.28 5.63
CA THR A 367 12.22 -17.44 4.85
C THR A 367 11.18 -18.54 4.57
N ALA A 368 9.92 -18.35 4.96
CA ALA A 368 8.92 -19.42 4.91
C ALA A 368 7.84 -19.27 3.81
N TYR A 369 8.07 -18.48 2.75
CA TYR A 369 7.21 -18.49 1.57
C TYR A 369 7.99 -18.91 0.32
N VAL A 370 8.02 -20.21 0.06
CA VAL A 370 8.35 -20.78 -1.24
C VAL A 370 7.03 -21.22 -1.86
N PRO A 371 6.47 -20.49 -2.85
CA PRO A 371 5.32 -20.98 -3.58
C PRO A 371 5.76 -22.20 -4.39
N SER A 372 5.16 -23.36 -4.10
CA SER A 372 5.29 -24.57 -4.90
C SER A 372 4.57 -24.35 -6.23
N ASN A 373 5.33 -24.12 -7.31
CA ASN A 373 4.84 -24.13 -8.67
C ASN A 373 4.30 -25.52 -9.05
N GLN A 374 3.05 -25.56 -9.52
CA GLN A 374 2.67 -26.34 -10.69
C GLN A 374 2.20 -25.38 -11.77
#